data_AF-A0A1H3WWS3-F1
#
_entry.id   AF-A0A1H3WWS3-F1
#
_cell.length_a   1.000
_cell.length_b   1.000
_cell.length_c   1.000
_cell.angle_alpha   90.00
_cell.angle_beta   90.00
_cell.angle_gamma   90.00
#
_symmetry.space_group_name_H-M   'P 1'
#
loop_
_entity.id
_entity.type
_entity.pdbx_description
1 polymer ?
#
loop_
_entity_poly.entity_id
_entity_poly.type
_entity_poly.pdbx_seq_one_letter_code
_entity_poly.pdbx_strand_id
1 'polypeptide(L)'
;MAEELLTGNRTEMDAEDEREIESEAEKSCCCGSTGRKKDRTDEEKQQLIHRLNRIEGQIRGIRRMVEDDDYCVDILTQVSATSCAMNGFTKELLARHIKGCVTEDIRDGSEEKVDELVKLIQKLLK
;
A
#
# COMPACT_ATOMS: atom_id res chain seq x y z
N MET A 1 -8.96 60.22 -35.77
CA MET A 1 -8.15 60.63 -34.61
C MET A 1 -8.41 59.57 -33.55
N ALA A 2 -7.69 58.45 -33.43
CA ALA A 2 -6.22 58.25 -33.38
C ALA A 2 -5.61 59.24 -32.37
N GLU A 3 -4.89 58.89 -31.31
CA GLU A 3 -4.03 57.76 -30.89
C GLU A 3 -4.26 57.58 -29.34
N GLU A 4 -4.20 56.42 -28.67
CA GLU A 4 -3.16 55.40 -28.50
C GLU A 4 -1.84 55.87 -27.83
N LEU A 5 -1.35 55.03 -26.91
CA LEU A 5 -0.01 54.93 -26.29
C LEU A 5 0.26 55.73 -25.00
N LEU A 6 0.95 55.21 -23.98
CA LEU A 6 1.32 53.89 -23.44
C LEU A 6 2.36 54.23 -22.35
N THR A 7 2.15 53.83 -21.11
CA THR A 7 3.17 53.38 -20.14
C THR A 7 2.36 52.68 -19.03
N GLY A 8 2.61 51.46 -18.58
CA GLY A 8 3.77 50.59 -18.65
C GLY A 8 3.79 49.83 -17.32
N ASN A 9 3.59 48.51 -17.40
CA ASN A 9 3.51 47.50 -16.33
C ASN A 9 4.29 47.74 -15.03
N ARG A 10 3.74 47.26 -13.91
CA ARG A 10 4.46 46.29 -13.05
C ARG A 10 3.49 45.44 -12.22
N THR A 11 3.56 44.15 -12.48
CA THR A 11 3.10 42.99 -11.69
C THR A 11 3.32 43.14 -10.20
N GLU A 12 2.29 42.89 -9.39
CA GLU A 12 2.40 42.21 -8.10
C GLU A 12 1.28 41.16 -8.06
N MET A 13 1.66 39.97 -8.53
CA MET A 13 0.90 38.73 -8.39
C MET A 13 1.22 38.24 -6.98
N ASP A 14 0.20 38.18 -6.12
CA ASP A 14 0.36 37.86 -4.71
C ASP A 14 1.06 36.49 -4.55
N ALA A 15 2.15 36.51 -3.79
CA ALA A 15 3.07 35.40 -3.53
C ALA A 15 2.50 34.39 -2.51
N GLU A 16 1.26 33.96 -2.72
CA GLU A 16 0.60 32.95 -1.88
C GLU A 16 0.28 31.65 -2.62
N ASP A 17 0.51 31.58 -3.94
CA ASP A 17 0.14 30.43 -4.79
C ASP A 17 1.33 29.53 -5.19
N GLU A 18 2.54 29.81 -4.69
CA GLU A 18 3.74 28.98 -4.97
C GLU A 18 3.92 27.79 -4.01
N ARG A 19 3.05 27.65 -2.99
CA ARG A 19 3.10 26.51 -2.03
C ARG A 19 2.10 25.40 -2.34
N GLU A 20 1.39 25.46 -3.46
CA GLU A 20 0.51 24.36 -3.89
C GLU A 20 1.06 23.56 -5.08
N ILE A 21 2.16 24.01 -5.71
CA ILE A 21 2.73 23.38 -6.92
C ILE A 21 3.81 22.31 -6.60
N GLU A 22 4.33 22.24 -5.38
CA GLU A 22 5.34 21.23 -4.99
C GLU A 22 4.76 19.88 -4.51
N SER A 23 3.43 19.73 -4.40
CA SER A 23 2.84 18.50 -3.81
C SER A 23 2.42 17.42 -4.81
N GLU A 24 2.52 17.68 -6.12
CA GLU A 24 2.03 16.75 -7.16
C GLU A 24 3.14 15.94 -7.87
N ALA A 25 4.41 16.13 -7.51
CA ALA A 25 5.54 15.49 -8.21
C ALA A 25 6.18 14.28 -7.48
N GLU A 26 5.76 13.93 -6.25
CA GLU A 26 6.40 12.86 -5.46
C GLU A 26 5.48 11.71 -5.00
N LYS A 27 4.34 11.47 -5.66
CA LYS A 27 3.61 10.20 -5.52
C LYS A 27 3.94 9.23 -6.64
N SER A 28 5.24 8.97 -6.81
CA SER A 28 5.69 7.83 -7.61
C SER A 28 5.70 6.58 -6.73
N CYS A 29 4.59 5.82 -6.73
CA CYS A 29 4.64 4.45 -6.18
C CYS A 29 5.41 3.55 -7.15
N CYS A 30 6.73 3.70 -7.13
CA CYS A 30 7.66 3.05 -8.04
C CYS A 30 7.77 1.55 -7.73
N CYS A 31 6.99 0.71 -8.41
CA CYS A 31 7.23 -0.73 -8.45
C CYS A 31 8.05 -1.13 -9.69
N GLY A 32 9.12 -0.39 -9.99
CA GLY A 32 10.25 -0.87 -10.80
C GLY A 32 11.38 -1.37 -9.91
N SER A 33 12.18 -2.31 -10.40
CA SER A 33 13.26 -3.03 -9.72
C SER A 33 14.21 -2.19 -8.84
N THR A 34 14.44 -2.69 -7.61
CA THR A 34 15.39 -2.28 -6.55
C THR A 34 14.99 -1.07 -5.70
N GLY A 35 14.43 -1.34 -4.50
CA GLY A 35 14.10 -0.30 -3.49
C GLY A 35 12.64 -0.19 -3.05
N ARG A 36 11.84 -1.27 -3.12
CA ARG A 36 10.38 -1.23 -2.88
C ARG A 36 10.00 -0.93 -1.42
N LYS A 37 9.75 0.33 -1.10
CA LYS A 37 9.02 0.74 0.12
C LYS A 37 7.83 1.60 -0.29
N LYS A 38 6.66 1.27 0.26
CA LYS A 38 5.48 2.13 0.23
C LYS A 38 5.47 2.92 1.53
N ASP A 39 5.43 4.24 1.42
CA ASP A 39 5.08 5.10 2.53
C ASP A 39 3.59 4.95 2.81
N ARG A 40 3.29 4.53 4.03
CA ARG A 40 1.93 4.21 4.49
C ARG A 40 1.53 5.28 5.48
N THR A 41 0.25 5.63 5.51
CA THR A 41 -0.28 6.43 6.61
C THR A 41 -0.10 5.66 7.93
N ASP A 42 -0.03 6.39 9.04
CA ASP A 42 0.12 5.77 10.35
C ASP A 42 -1.06 4.84 10.65
N GLU A 43 -2.29 5.21 10.24
CA GLU A 43 -3.47 4.35 10.40
C GLU A 43 -3.34 3.05 9.60
N GLU A 44 -2.88 3.11 8.34
CA GLU A 44 -2.64 1.91 7.53
C GLU A 44 -1.61 1.01 8.19
N LYS A 45 -0.49 1.59 8.63
CA LYS A 45 0.60 0.86 9.27
C LYS A 45 0.13 0.20 10.57
N GLN A 46 -0.58 0.92 11.43
CA GLN A 46 -1.12 0.39 12.69
C GLN A 46 -2.09 -0.77 12.45
N GLN A 47 -3.02 -0.63 11.50
CA GLN A 47 -3.98 -1.69 11.18
C GLN A 47 -3.30 -2.98 10.69
N LEU A 48 -2.28 -2.87 9.84
CA LEU A 48 -1.50 -4.03 9.38
C LEU A 48 -0.72 -4.67 10.52
N ILE A 49 -0.04 -3.86 11.35
CA ILE A 49 0.72 -4.33 12.51
C ILE A 49 -0.20 -5.03 13.52
N HIS A 50 -1.37 -4.48 13.82
CA HIS A 50 -2.31 -5.12 14.74
C HIS A 50 -2.76 -6.50 14.29
N ARG A 51 -2.97 -6.70 12.98
CA ARG A 51 -3.28 -8.04 12.43
C ARG A 51 -2.10 -8.99 12.58
N LEU A 52 -0.88 -8.53 12.28
CA LEU A 52 0.33 -9.32 12.45
C LEU A 52 0.59 -9.71 13.90
N ASN A 53 0.41 -8.79 14.86
CA ASN A 53 0.55 -9.08 16.29
C ASN A 53 -0.41 -10.19 16.76
N ARG A 54 -1.64 -10.21 16.23
CA ARG A 54 -2.61 -11.28 16.52
C ARG A 54 -2.14 -12.62 15.96
N ILE A 55 -1.69 -12.64 14.70
CA ILE A 55 -1.15 -13.84 14.05
C ILE A 55 0.08 -14.35 14.80
N GLU A 56 0.97 -13.47 15.22
CA GLU A 56 2.13 -13.81 16.03
C GLU A 56 1.72 -14.46 17.35
N GLY A 57 0.69 -13.92 18.02
CA GLY A 57 0.10 -14.54 19.21
C GLY A 57 -0.40 -15.96 18.96
N GLN A 58 -1.04 -16.22 17.82
CA GLN A 58 -1.49 -17.55 17.43
C GLN A 58 -0.30 -18.51 17.21
N ILE A 59 0.75 -18.06 16.52
CA ILE A 59 1.98 -18.85 16.30
C ILE A 59 2.65 -19.20 17.62
N ARG A 60 2.76 -18.22 18.53
CA ARG A 60 3.27 -18.46 19.89
C ARG A 60 2.41 -19.45 20.67
N GLY A 61 1.09 -19.40 20.49
CA GLY A 61 0.15 -20.38 21.06
C GLY A 61 0.41 -21.79 20.55
N ILE A 62 0.46 -21.98 19.23
CA ILE A 62 0.76 -23.27 18.58
C ILE A 62 2.09 -23.84 19.08
N ARG A 63 3.12 -22.99 19.20
CA ARG A 63 4.41 -23.41 19.74
C ARG A 63 4.28 -24.01 21.15
N ARG A 64 3.54 -23.36 22.05
CA ARG A 64 3.30 -23.89 23.41
C ARG A 64 2.56 -25.21 23.39
N MET A 65 1.54 -25.33 22.55
CA MET A 65 0.80 -26.60 22.41
C MET A 65 1.71 -27.76 22.02
N VAL A 66 2.71 -27.51 21.17
CA VAL A 66 3.72 -28.51 20.82
C VAL A 66 4.68 -28.78 21.99
N GLU A 67 5.11 -27.75 22.72
CA GLU A 67 5.96 -27.90 23.91
C GLU A 67 5.26 -28.66 25.05
N ASP A 68 3.93 -28.57 25.14
CA ASP A 68 3.08 -29.20 26.14
C ASP A 68 2.55 -30.58 25.72
N ASP A 69 2.97 -31.11 24.55
CA ASP A 69 2.50 -32.37 23.96
C ASP A 69 0.96 -32.45 23.81
N ASP A 70 0.32 -31.33 23.46
CA ASP A 70 -1.13 -31.25 23.24
C ASP A 70 -1.61 -32.15 22.09
N TYR A 71 -2.91 -32.46 22.10
CA TYR A 71 -3.52 -33.34 21.11
C TYR A 71 -3.39 -32.78 19.68
N CYS A 72 -2.94 -33.64 18.76
CA CYS A 72 -2.59 -33.22 17.40
C CYS A 72 -3.76 -32.56 16.65
N VAL A 73 -5.01 -32.97 16.88
CA VAL A 73 -6.18 -32.38 16.21
C VAL A 73 -6.42 -30.94 16.66
N ASP A 74 -6.13 -30.62 17.92
CA ASP A 74 -6.27 -29.26 18.45
C ASP A 74 -5.19 -28.35 17.88
N ILE A 75 -3.95 -28.85 17.79
CA ILE A 75 -2.85 -28.15 17.13
C ILE A 75 -3.20 -27.87 15.66
N LEU A 76 -3.67 -28.88 14.92
CA LEU A 76 -4.07 -28.72 13.52
C LEU A 76 -5.21 -27.71 13.35
N THR A 77 -6.14 -27.66 14.31
CA THR A 77 -7.22 -26.66 14.32
C THR A 77 -6.66 -25.24 14.49
N GLN A 78 -5.71 -25.04 15.40
CA GLN A 78 -5.06 -23.74 15.58
C GLN A 78 -4.20 -23.33 14.37
N VAL A 79 -3.50 -24.29 13.76
CA VAL A 79 -2.76 -24.06 12.50
C VAL A 79 -3.72 -23.57 11.41
N SER A 80 -4.86 -24.24 11.23
CA SER A 80 -5.87 -23.83 10.24
C SER A 80 -6.42 -22.43 10.51
N ALA A 81 -6.70 -22.11 11.78
CA ALA A 81 -7.14 -20.77 12.19
C ALA A 81 -6.07 -19.70 11.90
N THR A 82 -4.80 -20.02 12.10
CA THR A 82 -3.66 -19.12 11.81
C THR A 82 -3.49 -18.91 10.30
N SER A 83 -3.61 -19.97 9.50
CA SER A 83 -3.60 -19.88 8.03
C SER A 83 -4.75 -19.01 7.51
N CYS A 84 -5.95 -19.13 8.10
CA CYS A 84 -7.09 -18.28 7.74
C CYS A 84 -6.83 -16.80 8.08
N ALA A 85 -6.23 -16.51 9.25
CA ALA A 85 -5.86 -15.16 9.64
C ALA A 85 -4.80 -14.57 8.70
N MET A 86 -3.79 -15.37 8.30
CA MET A 86 -2.77 -14.97 7.33
C MET A 86 -3.39 -14.67 5.96
N ASN A 87 -4.30 -15.51 5.48
CA ASN A 87 -5.04 -15.27 4.24
C ASN A 87 -5.85 -13.97 4.30
N GLY A 88 -6.46 -13.67 5.45
CA GLY A 88 -7.14 -12.40 5.69
C GLY A 88 -6.18 -11.20 5.60
N PHE A 89 -4.98 -11.31 6.17
CA PHE A 89 -3.94 -10.29 6.06
C PHE A 89 -3.47 -10.10 4.60
N THR A 90 -3.21 -11.18 3.88
CA THR A 90 -2.81 -11.14 2.47
C THR A 90 -3.85 -10.42 1.60
N LYS A 91 -5.14 -10.73 1.79
CA LYS A 91 -6.24 -10.07 1.06
C LYS A 91 -6.29 -8.56 1.33
N GLU A 92 -6.14 -8.17 2.59
CA GLU A 92 -6.12 -6.75 3.00
C GLU A 92 -4.95 -6.01 2.35
N LEU A 93 -3.74 -6.57 2.43
CA LEU A 93 -2.55 -5.95 1.85
C LEU A 93 -2.64 -5.83 0.33
N LEU A 94 -3.15 -6.89 -0.34
CA LEU A 94 -3.37 -6.90 -1.78
C LEU A 94 -4.41 -5.85 -2.21
N ALA A 95 -5.54 -5.76 -1.50
CA ALA A 95 -6.58 -4.77 -1.79
C ALA A 95 -6.03 -3.34 -1.72
N ARG A 96 -5.16 -3.04 -0.76
CA ARG A 96 -4.48 -1.74 -0.65
C ARG A 96 -3.49 -1.50 -1.77
N HIS A 97 -2.76 -2.53 -2.19
CA HIS A 97 -1.82 -2.42 -3.32
C HIS A 97 -2.56 -2.10 -4.63
N ILE A 98 -3.70 -2.77 -4.88
CA ILE A 98 -4.53 -2.54 -6.07
C ILE A 98 -5.11 -1.12 -6.06
N LYS A 99 -5.67 -0.68 -4.92
CA LYS A 99 -6.33 0.64 -4.83
C LYS A 99 -5.38 1.84 -4.85
N GLY A 100 -4.13 1.65 -4.44
CA GLY A 100 -3.10 2.68 -4.50
C GLY A 100 -2.31 2.57 -5.79
N CYS A 101 -1.16 1.90 -5.70
CA CYS A 101 -0.15 1.87 -6.76
C CYS A 101 -0.69 1.42 -8.12
N VAL A 102 -1.51 0.36 -8.18
CA VAL A 102 -2.01 -0.12 -9.49
C VAL A 102 -3.03 0.84 -10.10
N THR A 103 -3.88 1.48 -9.30
CA THR A 103 -4.89 2.41 -9.82
C THR A 103 -4.25 3.72 -10.29
N GLU A 104 -3.20 4.18 -9.60
CA GLU A 104 -2.38 5.32 -10.01
C GLU A 104 -1.68 5.01 -11.34
N ASP A 105 -0.98 3.87 -11.44
CA ASP A 105 -0.22 3.50 -12.64
C ASP A 105 -1.11 3.25 -13.89
N ILE A 106 -2.34 2.74 -13.71
CA ILE A 106 -3.31 2.59 -14.81
C ILE A 106 -3.75 3.96 -15.34
N ARG A 107 -3.93 4.96 -14.47
CA ARG A 107 -4.26 6.33 -14.91
C ARG A 107 -3.14 6.95 -15.73
N ASP A 108 -1.91 6.57 -15.43
CA ASP A 108 -0.71 7.01 -16.15
C ASP A 108 -0.45 6.19 -17.44
N GLY A 109 -1.34 5.23 -17.76
CA GLY A 109 -1.30 4.44 -19.00
C GLY A 109 -0.34 3.24 -18.97
N SER A 110 0.11 2.81 -17.78
CA SER A 110 1.06 1.72 -17.63
C SER A 110 0.37 0.35 -17.47
N GLU A 111 0.23 -0.40 -18.57
CA GLU A 111 -0.32 -1.76 -18.55
C GLU A 111 0.62 -2.80 -17.91
N GLU A 112 1.94 -2.53 -17.85
CA GLU A 112 2.96 -3.44 -17.30
C GLU A 112 2.67 -3.83 -15.83
N LYS A 113 2.03 -2.92 -15.10
CA LYS A 113 1.64 -3.11 -13.69
C LYS A 113 0.52 -4.10 -13.49
N VAL A 114 -0.41 -4.14 -14.44
CA VAL A 114 -1.52 -5.08 -14.43
C VAL A 114 -0.97 -6.50 -14.60
N ASP A 115 0.00 -6.68 -15.50
CA ASP A 115 0.66 -7.98 -15.70
C ASP A 115 1.46 -8.44 -14.47
N GLU A 116 2.15 -7.54 -13.77
CA GLU A 116 2.81 -7.88 -12.49
C GLU A 116 1.79 -8.29 -11.43
N LEU A 117 0.68 -7.56 -11.32
CA LEU A 117 -0.40 -7.90 -10.40
C LEU A 117 -1.01 -9.27 -10.71
N VAL A 118 -1.27 -9.58 -11.98
CA VAL A 118 -1.78 -10.90 -12.40
C VAL A 118 -0.81 -12.01 -12.00
N LYS A 119 0.50 -11.83 -12.26
CA LYS A 119 1.54 -12.78 -11.83
C LYS A 119 1.58 -12.96 -10.32
N LEU A 120 1.39 -11.89 -9.55
CA LEU A 120 1.32 -11.95 -8.08
C LEU A 120 0.10 -12.76 -7.62
N ILE A 121 -1.09 -12.46 -8.15
CA ILE A 121 -2.33 -13.17 -7.81
C ILE A 121 -2.20 -14.67 -8.12
N GLN A 122 -1.64 -15.03 -9.27
CA GLN A 122 -1.39 -16.44 -9.63
C GLN A 122 -0.45 -17.15 -8.63
N LYS A 123 0.49 -16.44 -8.00
CA LYS A 123 1.33 -17.01 -6.95
C LYS A 123 0.59 -17.18 -5.63
N LEU A 124 -0.38 -16.31 -5.32
CA LEU A 124 -1.16 -16.31 -4.08
C LEU A 124 -2.33 -17.30 -4.09
N LEU A 125 -2.79 -17.72 -5.28
CA LEU A 125 -3.87 -18.70 -5.45
C LEU A 125 -3.38 -20.15 -5.62
N LYS A 126 -2.07 -20.38 -5.59
CA LYS A 126 -1.50 -21.73 -5.48
C LYS A 126 -1.57 -22.22 -4.04
#